data_AF-A0A4Q5RDR7-F1
#
_entry.id   AF-A0A4Q5RDR7-F1
#
_cell.length_a   1.000
_cell.length_b   1.000
_cell.length_c   1.000
_cell.angle_alpha   90.00
_cell.angle_beta   90.00
_cell.angle_gamma   90.00
#
_symmetry.space_group_name_H-M   'P 1'
#
loop_
_entity.id
_entity.type
_entity.pdbx_description
1 polymer ?
#
loop_
_entity_poly.entity_id
_entity_poly.type
_entity_poly.pdbx_seq_one_letter_code
_entity_poly.pdbx_strand_id
1 'polypeptide(L)'
;TTTTELWKVVRPIPVTRVPEYLKPLQSDYFGYALGFRTYNYKQYKVIGHGGALKGFVSQIAMVPELNLGITVLTNQSNTAAYWAIIYQVLDYYMGFKPFDWITAHKRQQDSTLASTLDARRKFSKSHDSLSKPSLPLEKYTGVYEDKLMGEVMIAKETTGMVMRFSNSFQFVADLEHYQYNTFLAKFRDREFSANAYLSFNLGATGSIESAKLQVLEPGSQMDFDDMELKPVQRKKMDTTELKNKILAELDKHPEGNFAIAYKDLGNGQTLFLNERAVFHAASTMKTPVLIETYKQAAAGKFRITDPILIKNEFKSIVDGSLYSLSAEDDTEYDLYEKLNSKLSIYEVLHRMITRSSNLATNLIIDLVGADKANATMRLLGAKDIQVLRGVEDDKAFEKGLNNTTTAYDLMIIMEALATGKVVSESASKEMIRILMDQQFHEKISKKLPPEVKVASKTGSIIAVSHDSGIIYLPDGRKYVLVLLSKGVRDLDDVNNTLANVSRLIYDYMIQQ
;
A
#
# COMPACT_ATOMS: atom_id res chain seq x y z
N THR A 1 0.24 -43.50 -4.34
CA THR A 1 1.45 -42.64 -4.42
C THR A 1 1.03 -41.21 -4.14
N THR A 2 1.97 -40.30 -3.86
CA THR A 2 1.66 -38.86 -3.65
C THR A 2 0.80 -38.26 -4.77
N THR A 3 0.97 -38.73 -6.01
CA THR A 3 0.16 -38.37 -7.18
C THR A 3 -1.32 -38.72 -7.07
N THR A 4 -1.66 -39.86 -6.43
CA THR A 4 -3.06 -40.29 -6.28
C THR A 4 -3.81 -39.38 -5.31
N GLU A 5 -3.13 -38.86 -4.29
CA GLU A 5 -3.69 -37.89 -3.34
C GLU A 5 -3.84 -36.49 -3.95
N LEU A 6 -2.93 -36.06 -4.84
CA LEU A 6 -3.03 -34.78 -5.56
C LEU A 6 -4.33 -34.62 -6.37
N TRP A 7 -4.89 -35.73 -6.85
CA TRP A 7 -6.08 -35.75 -7.73
C TRP A 7 -7.33 -36.30 -7.03
N LYS A 8 -7.28 -36.48 -5.71
CA LYS A 8 -8.43 -36.89 -4.93
C LYS A 8 -9.30 -35.66 -4.68
N VAL A 9 -10.60 -35.77 -4.95
CA VAL A 9 -11.55 -34.68 -4.71
C VAL A 9 -11.54 -34.36 -3.21
N VAL A 10 -11.21 -33.11 -2.88
CA VAL A 10 -11.30 -32.57 -1.52
C VAL A 10 -12.62 -31.80 -1.36
N ARG A 11 -13.02 -31.06 -2.38
CA ARG A 11 -14.26 -30.30 -2.43
C ARG A 11 -15.14 -30.75 -3.60
N PRO A 12 -16.17 -31.57 -3.38
CA PRO A 12 -17.18 -31.86 -4.39
C PRO A 12 -17.89 -30.57 -4.82
N ILE A 13 -18.18 -30.44 -6.11
CA ILE A 13 -18.89 -29.28 -6.67
C ILE A 13 -20.15 -29.78 -7.37
N PRO A 14 -21.33 -29.15 -7.16
CA PRO A 14 -22.56 -29.55 -7.84
C PRO A 14 -22.40 -29.57 -9.37
N VAL A 15 -22.86 -30.63 -10.00
CA VAL A 15 -22.89 -30.75 -11.46
C VAL A 15 -24.11 -30.01 -11.99
N THR A 16 -23.88 -28.95 -12.77
CA THR A 16 -24.94 -28.24 -13.49
C THR A 16 -25.27 -28.95 -14.79
N ARG A 17 -26.56 -28.97 -15.17
CA ARG A 17 -27.00 -29.49 -16.46
C ARG A 17 -26.48 -28.61 -17.59
N VAL A 18 -25.76 -29.20 -18.54
CA VAL A 18 -25.24 -28.47 -19.70
C VAL A 18 -26.34 -28.26 -20.76
N PRO A 19 -26.26 -27.20 -21.58
CA PRO A 19 -27.17 -27.02 -22.72
C PRO A 19 -27.12 -28.21 -23.69
N GLU A 20 -28.20 -28.46 -24.43
CA GLU A 20 -28.29 -29.63 -25.34
C GLU A 20 -27.16 -29.65 -26.39
N TYR A 21 -26.72 -28.48 -26.86
CA TYR A 21 -25.61 -28.35 -27.82
C TYR A 21 -24.22 -28.60 -27.22
N LEU A 22 -24.10 -28.80 -25.90
CA LEU A 22 -22.89 -29.21 -25.21
C LEU A 22 -23.06 -30.55 -24.48
N LYS A 23 -24.14 -31.29 -24.77
CA LYS A 23 -24.48 -32.55 -24.08
C LYS A 23 -23.34 -33.56 -23.93
N PRO A 24 -22.40 -33.72 -24.90
CA PRO A 24 -21.29 -34.63 -24.70
C PRO A 24 -20.31 -34.22 -23.57
N LEU A 25 -20.36 -32.97 -23.08
CA LEU A 25 -19.62 -32.48 -21.91
C LEU A 25 -20.29 -32.76 -20.58
N GLN A 26 -21.50 -33.32 -20.57
CA GLN A 26 -22.20 -33.60 -19.32
C GLN A 26 -21.38 -34.57 -18.47
N SER A 27 -20.77 -34.04 -17.40
CA SER A 27 -20.09 -34.86 -16.40
C SER A 27 -21.11 -35.46 -15.44
N ASP A 28 -20.74 -36.61 -14.86
CA ASP A 28 -21.45 -37.26 -13.76
C ASP A 28 -20.92 -36.76 -12.41
N TYR A 29 -19.66 -36.30 -12.36
CA TYR A 29 -19.09 -35.65 -11.19
C TYR A 29 -18.17 -34.49 -11.57
N PHE A 30 -18.06 -33.54 -10.64
CA PHE A 30 -17.16 -32.41 -10.73
C PHE A 30 -16.63 -32.08 -9.32
N GLY A 31 -15.37 -31.73 -9.20
CA GLY A 31 -14.78 -31.43 -7.91
C GLY A 31 -13.41 -30.76 -8.00
N TYR A 32 -12.93 -30.28 -6.86
CA TYR A 32 -11.63 -29.67 -6.70
C TYR A 32 -10.76 -30.50 -5.75
N ALA A 33 -9.55 -30.83 -6.20
CA ALA A 33 -8.51 -31.53 -5.47
C ALA A 33 -7.47 -30.52 -4.92
N LEU A 34 -6.23 -30.94 -4.68
CA LEU A 34 -5.14 -30.08 -4.19
C LEU A 34 -4.57 -29.22 -5.33
N GLY A 35 -5.35 -28.23 -5.78
CA GLY A 35 -4.97 -27.31 -6.85
C GLY A 35 -5.43 -27.73 -8.25
N PHE A 36 -6.17 -28.83 -8.39
CA PHE A 36 -6.67 -29.31 -9.67
C PHE A 36 -8.18 -29.48 -9.68
N ARG A 37 -8.82 -29.18 -10.81
CA ARG A 37 -10.18 -29.61 -11.10
C ARG A 37 -10.15 -31.07 -11.52
N THR A 38 -11.11 -31.85 -11.05
CA THR A 38 -11.24 -33.27 -11.38
C THR A 38 -12.67 -33.55 -11.78
N TYR A 39 -12.86 -34.19 -12.92
CA TYR A 39 -14.16 -34.45 -13.51
C TYR A 39 -14.09 -35.65 -14.44
N ASN A 40 -15.23 -36.20 -14.83
CA ASN A 40 -15.26 -37.16 -15.92
C ASN A 40 -15.57 -36.50 -17.26
N TYR A 41 -14.89 -36.97 -18.29
CA TYR A 41 -15.28 -36.79 -19.67
C TYR A 41 -15.66 -38.15 -20.21
N LYS A 42 -16.98 -38.39 -20.34
CA LYS A 42 -17.56 -39.73 -20.57
C LYS A 42 -17.03 -40.70 -19.49
N GLN A 43 -16.44 -41.83 -19.87
CA GLN A 43 -15.93 -42.81 -18.91
C GLN A 43 -14.57 -42.46 -18.28
N TYR A 44 -13.85 -41.45 -18.79
CA TYR A 44 -12.47 -41.18 -18.36
C TYR A 44 -12.39 -40.08 -17.32
N LYS A 45 -11.51 -40.27 -16.33
CA LYS A 45 -11.17 -39.22 -15.37
C LYS A 45 -10.22 -38.19 -16.01
N VAL A 46 -10.61 -36.92 -15.97
CA VAL A 46 -9.80 -35.79 -16.40
C VAL A 46 -9.39 -34.95 -15.19
N ILE A 47 -8.12 -34.61 -15.12
CA ILE A 47 -7.55 -33.68 -14.15
C ILE A 47 -7.05 -32.46 -14.90
N GLY A 48 -7.52 -31.27 -14.53
CA GLY A 48 -7.15 -30.04 -15.22
C GLY A 48 -6.91 -28.87 -14.29
N HIS A 49 -6.14 -27.92 -14.79
CA HIS A 49 -5.94 -26.63 -14.15
C HIS A 49 -5.79 -25.57 -15.24
N GLY A 50 -6.16 -24.34 -14.92
CA GLY A 50 -6.08 -23.24 -15.88
C GLY A 50 -5.65 -21.96 -15.20
N GLY A 51 -5.01 -21.09 -15.97
CA GLY A 51 -4.67 -19.73 -15.58
C GLY A 51 -5.38 -18.75 -16.50
N ALA A 52 -5.89 -17.66 -15.93
CA ALA A 52 -6.46 -16.58 -16.70
C ALA A 52 -5.93 -15.24 -16.16
N LEU A 53 -5.33 -14.46 -17.05
CA LEU A 53 -5.00 -13.06 -16.86
C LEU A 53 -5.57 -12.28 -18.06
N LYS A 54 -5.79 -10.98 -17.93
CA LYS A 54 -6.24 -10.16 -19.05
C LYS A 54 -5.25 -10.29 -20.20
N GLY A 55 -5.74 -10.77 -21.36
CA GLY A 55 -4.91 -11.02 -22.54
C GLY A 55 -4.21 -12.38 -22.60
N PHE A 56 -4.30 -13.22 -21.56
CA PHE A 56 -3.61 -14.51 -21.49
C PHE A 56 -4.47 -15.58 -20.83
N VAL A 57 -4.79 -16.67 -21.54
CA VAL A 57 -5.43 -17.83 -20.94
C VAL A 57 -4.66 -19.12 -21.27
N SER A 58 -4.51 -19.96 -20.26
CA SER A 58 -3.83 -21.24 -20.33
C SER A 58 -4.68 -22.34 -19.71
N GLN A 59 -4.57 -23.55 -20.24
CA GLN A 59 -5.26 -24.72 -19.71
C GLN A 59 -4.42 -25.98 -19.91
N ILE A 60 -4.40 -26.82 -18.87
CA ILE A 60 -3.89 -28.18 -18.94
C ILE A 60 -5.03 -29.18 -18.68
N ALA A 61 -4.97 -30.33 -19.33
CA ALA A 61 -5.83 -31.48 -19.10
C ALA A 61 -5.01 -32.77 -19.13
N MET A 62 -5.17 -33.61 -18.12
CA MET A 62 -4.47 -34.88 -17.95
C MET A 62 -5.48 -36.00 -17.80
N VAL A 63 -5.24 -37.11 -18.48
CA VAL A 63 -6.05 -38.34 -18.41
C VAL A 63 -5.13 -39.49 -17.99
N PRO A 64 -5.02 -39.77 -16.68
CA PRO A 64 -4.03 -40.71 -16.16
C PRO A 64 -4.17 -42.13 -16.71
N GLU A 65 -5.41 -42.58 -16.88
CA GLU A 65 -5.75 -43.91 -17.41
C GLU A 65 -5.20 -44.13 -18.83
N LEU A 66 -4.95 -43.03 -19.56
CA LEU A 66 -4.47 -43.03 -20.93
C LEU A 66 -3.01 -42.57 -21.06
N ASN A 67 -2.33 -42.24 -19.95
CA ASN A 67 -1.04 -41.56 -19.94
C ASN A 67 -1.00 -40.33 -20.88
N LEU A 68 -2.12 -39.59 -20.93
CA LEU A 68 -2.29 -38.45 -21.84
C LEU A 68 -2.22 -37.13 -21.08
N GLY A 69 -1.45 -36.17 -21.61
CA GLY A 69 -1.42 -34.78 -21.17
C GLY A 69 -1.61 -33.85 -22.35
N ILE A 70 -2.44 -32.81 -22.16
CA ILE A 70 -2.76 -31.79 -23.15
C ILE A 70 -2.52 -30.43 -22.51
N THR A 71 -1.76 -29.57 -23.19
CA THR A 71 -1.49 -28.20 -22.76
C THR A 71 -1.86 -27.25 -23.88
N VAL A 72 -2.67 -26.23 -23.58
CA VAL A 72 -3.05 -25.18 -24.53
C VAL A 72 -2.75 -23.83 -23.90
N LEU A 73 -1.92 -23.03 -24.56
CA LEU A 73 -1.51 -21.71 -24.13
C LEU A 73 -1.92 -20.69 -25.19
N THR A 74 -2.55 -19.59 -24.78
CA THR A 74 -2.98 -18.56 -25.72
C THR A 74 -2.74 -17.16 -25.17
N ASN A 75 -2.28 -16.26 -26.06
CA ASN A 75 -2.15 -14.83 -25.80
C ASN A 75 -3.42 -14.10 -26.23
N GLN A 76 -4.56 -14.57 -25.73
CA GLN A 76 -5.87 -13.92 -25.86
C GLN A 76 -6.69 -14.19 -24.60
N SER A 77 -7.84 -13.51 -24.45
CA SER A 77 -8.76 -13.72 -23.32
C SER A 77 -9.89 -14.71 -23.62
N ASN A 78 -9.82 -15.44 -24.75
CA ASN A 78 -10.91 -16.32 -25.17
C ASN A 78 -10.73 -17.76 -24.64
N THR A 79 -11.57 -18.14 -23.67
CA THR A 79 -11.55 -19.48 -23.09
C THR A 79 -12.17 -20.56 -23.98
N ALA A 80 -13.04 -20.19 -24.93
CA ALA A 80 -13.71 -21.14 -25.82
C ALA A 80 -12.70 -21.90 -26.70
N ALA A 81 -11.64 -21.22 -27.13
CA ALA A 81 -10.64 -21.78 -28.04
C ALA A 81 -9.88 -22.95 -27.41
N TYR A 82 -9.38 -22.80 -26.17
CA TYR A 82 -8.62 -23.88 -25.54
C TYR A 82 -9.50 -25.07 -25.19
N TRP A 83 -10.76 -24.85 -24.80
CA TRP A 83 -11.68 -25.95 -24.53
C TRP A 83 -11.99 -26.74 -25.79
N ALA A 84 -12.26 -26.06 -26.91
CA ALA A 84 -12.52 -26.73 -28.18
C ALA A 84 -11.33 -27.60 -28.62
N ILE A 85 -10.09 -27.11 -28.46
CA ILE A 85 -8.88 -27.87 -28.78
C ILE A 85 -8.75 -29.09 -27.86
N ILE A 86 -8.91 -28.92 -26.54
CA ILE A 86 -8.77 -30.02 -25.58
C ILE A 86 -9.77 -31.13 -25.88
N TYR A 87 -11.05 -30.81 -26.06
CA TYR A 87 -12.07 -31.84 -26.31
C TYR A 87 -11.92 -32.50 -27.68
N GLN A 88 -11.47 -31.75 -28.70
CA GLN A 88 -11.12 -32.33 -30.00
C GLN A 88 -9.99 -33.37 -29.87
N VAL A 89 -8.95 -33.07 -29.10
CA VAL A 89 -7.83 -33.99 -28.85
C VAL A 89 -8.28 -35.19 -28.03
N LEU A 90 -9.12 -34.98 -27.00
CA LEU A 90 -9.67 -36.07 -26.18
C LEU A 90 -10.52 -37.03 -27.04
N ASP A 91 -11.44 -36.51 -27.85
CA ASP A 91 -12.27 -37.35 -28.73
C ASP A 91 -11.44 -38.15 -29.72
N TYR A 92 -10.40 -37.54 -30.31
CA TYR A 92 -9.49 -38.23 -31.22
C TYR A 92 -8.73 -39.37 -30.52
N TYR A 93 -8.13 -39.10 -29.36
CA TYR A 93 -7.32 -40.10 -28.64
C TYR A 93 -8.17 -41.24 -28.06
N MET A 94 -9.42 -40.96 -27.69
CA MET A 94 -10.36 -41.93 -27.12
C MET A 94 -11.19 -42.68 -28.17
N GLY A 95 -11.02 -42.37 -29.46
CA GLY A 95 -11.77 -43.00 -30.56
C GLY A 95 -13.27 -42.70 -30.54
N PHE A 96 -13.67 -41.56 -29.97
CA PHE A 96 -15.07 -41.16 -29.92
C PHE A 96 -15.55 -40.59 -31.25
N LYS A 97 -16.87 -40.62 -31.45
CA LYS A 97 -17.50 -39.97 -32.62
C LYS A 97 -17.10 -38.49 -32.65
N PRO A 98 -16.65 -37.95 -33.80
CA PRO A 98 -16.33 -36.54 -33.94
C PRO A 98 -17.50 -35.65 -33.53
N PHE A 99 -17.20 -34.58 -32.81
CA PHE A 99 -18.16 -33.56 -32.41
C PHE A 99 -17.60 -32.18 -32.78
N ASP A 100 -18.46 -31.28 -33.26
CA ASP A 100 -18.03 -29.92 -33.65
C ASP A 100 -17.88 -29.02 -32.41
N TRP A 101 -16.75 -29.20 -31.73
CA TRP A 101 -16.39 -28.43 -30.53
C TRP A 101 -16.24 -26.94 -30.79
N ILE A 102 -15.83 -26.55 -32.00
CA ILE A 102 -15.64 -25.15 -32.36
C ILE A 102 -16.99 -24.44 -32.37
N THR A 103 -17.96 -24.99 -33.12
CA THR A 103 -19.31 -24.40 -33.19
C THR A 103 -20.02 -24.42 -31.84
N ALA A 104 -19.88 -25.51 -31.08
CA ALA A 104 -20.53 -25.63 -29.77
C ALA A 104 -20.00 -24.61 -28.75
N HIS A 105 -18.67 -24.46 -28.63
CA HIS A 105 -18.09 -23.47 -27.72
C HIS A 105 -18.27 -22.04 -28.21
N LYS A 106 -18.27 -21.80 -29.52
CA LYS A 106 -18.64 -20.49 -30.08
C LYS A 106 -20.08 -20.12 -29.72
N ARG A 107 -21.03 -21.04 -29.86
CA ARG A 107 -22.43 -20.82 -29.49
C ARG A 107 -22.58 -20.51 -27.99
N GLN A 108 -21.86 -21.22 -27.13
CA GLN A 108 -21.83 -20.94 -25.69
C GLN A 108 -21.34 -19.52 -25.43
N GLN A 109 -20.22 -19.12 -26.05
CA GLN A 109 -19.65 -17.78 -25.89
C GLN A 109 -20.61 -16.69 -26.36
N ASP A 110 -21.18 -16.84 -27.56
CA ASP A 110 -22.14 -15.90 -28.13
C ASP A 110 -23.40 -15.78 -27.25
N SER A 111 -23.87 -16.89 -26.68
CA SER A 111 -25.05 -16.92 -25.79
C SER A 111 -24.78 -16.21 -24.46
N THR A 112 -23.61 -16.41 -23.85
CA THR A 112 -23.22 -15.71 -22.61
C THR A 112 -23.08 -14.20 -22.85
N LEU A 113 -22.44 -13.81 -23.96
CA LEU A 113 -22.31 -12.40 -24.34
C LEU A 113 -23.67 -11.76 -24.57
N ALA A 114 -24.54 -12.41 -25.35
CA ALA A 114 -25.89 -11.92 -25.63
C ALA A 114 -26.74 -11.79 -24.36
N SER A 115 -26.71 -12.78 -23.47
CA SER A 115 -27.45 -12.76 -22.20
C SER A 115 -27.00 -11.60 -21.31
N THR A 116 -25.71 -11.31 -21.30
CA THR A 116 -25.18 -10.22 -20.47
C THR A 116 -25.43 -8.84 -21.08
N LEU A 117 -25.31 -8.70 -22.40
CA LEU A 117 -25.71 -7.47 -23.10
C LEU A 117 -27.21 -7.20 -22.93
N ASP A 118 -28.05 -8.24 -22.95
CA ASP A 118 -29.49 -8.11 -22.70
C ASP A 118 -29.78 -7.76 -21.24
N ALA A 119 -29.10 -8.38 -20.27
CA ALA A 119 -29.18 -7.99 -18.86
C ALA A 119 -28.79 -6.52 -18.66
N ARG A 120 -27.69 -6.08 -19.27
CA ARG A 120 -27.25 -4.67 -19.27
C ARG A 120 -28.27 -3.75 -19.92
N ARG A 121 -28.85 -4.14 -21.06
CA ARG A 121 -29.83 -3.33 -21.80
C ARG A 121 -31.15 -3.22 -21.05
N LYS A 122 -31.65 -4.32 -20.46
CA LYS A 122 -32.84 -4.33 -19.61
C LYS A 122 -32.64 -3.44 -18.39
N PHE A 123 -31.49 -3.54 -17.73
CA PHE A 123 -31.17 -2.74 -16.56
C PHE A 123 -30.97 -1.24 -16.89
N SER A 124 -30.30 -0.91 -18.01
CA SER A 124 -30.09 0.48 -18.44
C SER A 124 -31.37 1.16 -18.95
N LYS A 125 -32.33 0.41 -19.51
CA LYS A 125 -33.61 0.97 -19.98
C LYS A 125 -34.57 1.34 -18.86
N SER A 126 -34.40 0.74 -17.68
CA SER A 126 -35.19 1.05 -16.48
C SER A 126 -34.55 2.14 -15.59
N HIS A 127 -33.52 2.84 -16.10
CA HIS A 127 -32.82 3.87 -15.36
C HIS A 127 -33.69 5.11 -15.20
N ASP A 128 -34.04 5.43 -13.95
CA ASP A 128 -34.65 6.71 -13.62
C ASP A 128 -33.57 7.73 -13.23
N SER A 129 -33.17 8.56 -14.20
CA SER A 129 -32.15 9.60 -14.00
C SER A 129 -32.57 10.71 -13.02
N LEU A 130 -33.86 10.82 -12.68
CA LEU A 130 -34.38 11.78 -11.70
C LEU A 130 -34.44 11.20 -10.29
N SER A 131 -34.17 9.91 -10.14
CA SER A 131 -34.15 9.22 -8.87
C SER A 131 -33.12 9.85 -7.92
N LYS A 132 -33.39 9.77 -6.62
CA LYS A 132 -32.50 10.23 -5.56
C LYS A 132 -32.27 9.11 -4.54
N PRO A 133 -31.14 9.11 -3.81
CA PRO A 133 -30.96 8.20 -2.70
C PRO A 133 -32.06 8.40 -1.65
N SER A 134 -32.50 7.31 -1.02
CA SER A 134 -33.54 7.38 0.02
C SER A 134 -33.03 8.06 1.29
N LEU A 135 -31.71 8.08 1.50
CA LEU A 135 -31.05 8.72 2.64
C LEU A 135 -30.11 9.84 2.17
N PRO A 136 -29.74 10.79 3.03
CA PRO A 136 -28.58 11.66 2.77
C PRO A 136 -27.31 10.82 2.52
N LEU A 137 -26.40 11.27 1.65
CA LEU A 137 -25.19 10.51 1.27
C LEU A 137 -24.35 10.10 2.49
N GLU A 138 -24.30 10.97 3.50
CA GLU A 138 -23.58 10.75 4.75
C GLU A 138 -24.07 9.51 5.50
N LYS A 139 -25.33 9.10 5.31
CA LYS A 139 -25.90 7.90 5.95
C LYS A 139 -25.47 6.59 5.27
N TYR A 140 -24.92 6.63 4.06
CA TYR A 140 -24.32 5.47 3.40
C TYR A 140 -22.83 5.31 3.75
N THR A 141 -22.21 6.33 4.34
CA THR A 141 -20.82 6.25 4.79
C THR A 141 -20.68 5.42 6.06
N GLY A 142 -19.53 4.76 6.22
CA GLY A 142 -19.24 3.91 7.37
C GLY A 142 -18.37 2.70 7.01
N VAL A 143 -18.19 1.83 7.99
CA VAL A 143 -17.48 0.56 7.83
C VAL A 143 -18.51 -0.54 7.61
N TYR A 144 -18.27 -1.34 6.58
CA TYR A 144 -19.00 -2.56 6.28
C TYR A 144 -18.04 -3.74 6.37
N GLU A 145 -18.57 -4.93 6.57
CA GLU A 145 -17.78 -6.15 6.64
C GLU A 145 -18.39 -7.21 5.73
N ASP A 146 -17.51 -7.84 4.96
CA ASP A 146 -17.77 -9.09 4.25
C ASP A 146 -17.01 -10.23 4.94
N LYS A 147 -17.60 -11.44 4.91
CA LYS A 147 -17.02 -12.61 5.58
C LYS A 147 -15.66 -13.03 5.03
N LEU A 148 -15.37 -12.74 3.76
CA LEU A 148 -14.20 -13.21 3.05
C LEU A 148 -13.21 -12.07 2.77
N MET A 149 -13.73 -10.92 2.34
CA MET A 149 -12.93 -9.75 1.99
C MET A 149 -12.59 -8.85 3.18
N GLY A 150 -13.27 -9.05 4.32
CA GLY A 150 -13.09 -8.25 5.53
C GLY A 150 -13.72 -6.87 5.42
N GLU A 151 -13.06 -5.87 6.01
CA GLU A 151 -13.63 -4.53 6.15
C GLU A 151 -13.58 -3.73 4.84
N VAL A 152 -14.72 -3.14 4.49
CA VAL A 152 -14.89 -2.21 3.38
C VAL A 152 -15.37 -0.88 3.94
N MET A 153 -14.59 0.17 3.72
CA MET A 153 -14.92 1.52 4.15
C MET A 153 -15.55 2.30 3.00
N ILE A 154 -16.64 3.01 3.30
CA ILE A 154 -17.25 4.00 2.41
C ILE A 154 -17.15 5.36 3.08
N ALA A 155 -16.44 6.29 2.45
CA ALA A 155 -16.19 7.62 2.98
C ALA A 155 -16.44 8.71 1.93
N LYS A 156 -16.72 9.92 2.39
CA LYS A 156 -16.83 11.10 1.54
C LYS A 156 -15.46 11.77 1.45
N GLU A 157 -14.90 11.83 0.25
CA GLU A 157 -13.65 12.52 -0.09
C GLU A 157 -13.95 13.80 -0.90
N THR A 158 -12.92 14.58 -1.23
CA THR A 158 -13.07 15.81 -2.03
C THR A 158 -13.63 15.56 -3.43
N THR A 159 -13.44 14.36 -3.98
CA THR A 159 -13.89 13.97 -5.33
C THR A 159 -15.27 13.31 -5.36
N GLY A 160 -15.87 13.00 -4.20
CA GLY A 160 -17.12 12.24 -4.11
C GLY A 160 -17.07 11.16 -3.02
N MET A 161 -18.00 10.21 -3.07
CA MET A 161 -17.94 9.04 -2.19
C MET A 161 -16.98 8.00 -2.76
N VAL A 162 -16.19 7.37 -1.89
CA VAL A 162 -15.19 6.37 -2.28
C VAL A 162 -15.33 5.15 -1.39
N MET A 163 -15.27 3.97 -2.03
CA MET A 163 -15.26 2.66 -1.38
C MET A 163 -13.84 2.08 -1.42
N ARG A 164 -13.35 1.59 -0.27
CA ARG A 164 -12.00 1.02 -0.10
C ARG A 164 -12.04 -0.29 0.66
N PHE A 165 -11.29 -1.28 0.20
CA PHE A 165 -11.13 -2.56 0.90
C PHE A 165 -9.89 -2.51 1.81
N SER A 166 -10.08 -2.74 3.10
CA SER A 166 -9.06 -2.55 4.13
C SER A 166 -7.93 -3.57 4.08
N ASN A 167 -8.16 -4.71 3.43
CA ASN A 167 -7.18 -5.79 3.25
C ASN A 167 -6.72 -5.97 1.79
N SER A 168 -7.27 -5.17 0.86
CA SER A 168 -7.02 -5.29 -0.57
C SER A 168 -6.98 -3.90 -1.22
N PHE A 169 -5.89 -3.16 -0.99
CA PHE A 169 -5.77 -1.74 -1.35
C PHE A 169 -5.89 -1.44 -2.84
N GLN A 170 -5.76 -2.43 -3.71
CA GLN A 170 -6.01 -2.29 -5.14
C GLN A 170 -7.49 -2.06 -5.47
N PHE A 171 -8.41 -2.50 -4.60
CA PHE A 171 -9.84 -2.30 -4.78
C PHE A 171 -10.28 -0.97 -4.17
N VAL A 172 -10.14 0.08 -4.99
CA VAL A 172 -10.68 1.41 -4.72
C VAL A 172 -11.69 1.75 -5.79
N ALA A 173 -12.91 2.11 -5.39
CA ALA A 173 -13.95 2.51 -6.33
C ALA A 173 -14.54 3.88 -5.99
N ASP A 174 -14.62 4.75 -7.00
CA ASP A 174 -15.41 5.98 -6.92
C ASP A 174 -16.89 5.63 -7.06
N LEU A 175 -17.71 6.11 -6.13
CA LEU A 175 -19.14 5.84 -6.08
C LEU A 175 -19.92 7.03 -6.64
N GLU A 176 -20.58 6.81 -7.77
CA GLU A 176 -21.52 7.77 -8.35
C GLU A 176 -22.95 7.29 -8.08
N HIS A 177 -23.83 8.19 -7.65
CA HIS A 177 -25.23 7.82 -7.49
C HIS A 177 -25.80 7.39 -8.84
N TYR A 178 -26.47 6.24 -8.86
CA TYR A 178 -27.10 5.71 -10.06
C TYR A 178 -28.61 5.88 -9.98
N GLN A 179 -29.30 5.14 -9.11
CA GLN A 179 -30.74 5.32 -8.88
C GLN A 179 -31.13 4.68 -7.56
N TYR A 180 -32.16 5.23 -6.91
CA TYR A 180 -32.62 4.79 -5.58
C TYR A 180 -31.43 4.62 -4.64
N ASN A 181 -31.31 3.46 -4.00
CA ASN A 181 -30.22 3.11 -3.10
C ASN A 181 -29.05 2.39 -3.81
N THR A 182 -28.87 2.61 -5.11
CA THR A 182 -27.81 2.01 -5.91
C THR A 182 -26.82 3.06 -6.39
N PHE A 183 -25.53 2.72 -6.26
CA PHE A 183 -24.40 3.50 -6.73
C PHE A 183 -23.64 2.71 -7.79
N LEU A 184 -23.10 3.41 -8.77
CA LEU A 184 -22.12 2.87 -9.70
C LEU A 184 -20.74 2.97 -9.06
N ALA A 185 -20.15 1.83 -8.73
CA ALA A 185 -18.78 1.70 -8.27
C ALA A 185 -17.85 1.60 -9.48
N LYS A 186 -17.06 2.65 -9.72
CA LYS A 186 -16.03 2.72 -10.77
C LYS A 186 -14.68 2.43 -10.14
N PHE A 187 -14.17 1.22 -10.33
CA PHE A 187 -12.84 0.86 -9.82
C PHE A 187 -11.74 1.68 -10.51
N ARG A 188 -10.84 2.26 -9.72
CA ARG A 188 -9.78 3.16 -10.19
C ARG A 188 -8.67 2.42 -10.93
N ASP A 189 -8.40 1.18 -10.55
CA ASP A 189 -7.40 0.35 -11.19
C ASP A 189 -7.92 -0.18 -12.54
N ARG A 190 -7.13 0.05 -13.59
CA ARG A 190 -7.44 -0.29 -14.98
C ARG A 190 -7.31 -1.77 -15.29
N GLU A 191 -6.64 -2.56 -14.45
CA GLU A 191 -6.63 -4.02 -14.58
C GLU A 191 -8.00 -4.60 -14.23
N PHE A 192 -8.64 -4.01 -13.21
CA PHE A 192 -9.95 -4.38 -12.69
C PHE A 192 -11.08 -3.51 -13.27
N SER A 193 -10.93 -2.98 -14.48
CA SER A 193 -11.84 -2.00 -15.09
C SER A 193 -13.21 -2.59 -15.47
N ALA A 194 -13.94 -3.11 -14.48
CA ALA A 194 -15.33 -3.48 -14.55
C ALA A 194 -16.08 -2.62 -13.54
N ASN A 195 -17.03 -1.85 -14.03
CA ASN A 195 -17.96 -1.17 -13.14
C ASN A 195 -18.77 -2.20 -12.38
N ALA A 196 -19.21 -1.85 -11.17
CA ALA A 196 -20.13 -2.66 -10.39
C ALA A 196 -21.29 -1.79 -9.87
N TYR A 197 -22.47 -2.38 -9.71
CA TYR A 197 -23.52 -1.75 -8.91
C TYR A 197 -23.32 -2.10 -7.44
N LEU A 198 -23.27 -1.08 -6.60
CA LEU A 198 -23.35 -1.22 -5.16
C LEU A 198 -24.77 -0.83 -4.73
N SER A 199 -25.59 -1.81 -4.36
CA SER A 199 -27.00 -1.59 -3.98
C SER A 199 -27.20 -1.80 -2.49
N PHE A 200 -27.73 -0.80 -1.80
CA PHE A 200 -28.02 -0.84 -0.38
C PHE A 200 -29.46 -1.28 -0.10
N ASN A 201 -29.61 -2.24 0.80
CA ASN A 201 -30.88 -2.67 1.34
C ASN A 201 -31.16 -1.94 2.64
N LEU A 202 -32.32 -1.29 2.72
CA LEU A 202 -32.78 -0.58 3.91
C LEU A 202 -33.82 -1.43 4.64
N GLY A 203 -33.70 -1.50 5.96
CA GLY A 203 -34.69 -2.08 6.84
C GLY A 203 -35.92 -1.19 7.05
N ALA A 204 -36.91 -1.70 7.77
CA ALA A 204 -38.18 -1.00 8.02
C ALA A 204 -38.02 0.35 8.75
N THR A 205 -36.92 0.53 9.49
CA THR A 205 -36.59 1.78 10.21
C THR A 205 -35.83 2.78 9.34
N GLY A 206 -35.50 2.43 8.10
CA GLY A 206 -34.64 3.21 7.22
C GLY A 206 -33.14 3.03 7.48
N SER A 207 -32.73 2.16 8.42
CA SER A 207 -31.32 1.79 8.59
C SER A 207 -30.83 0.89 7.46
N ILE A 208 -29.57 1.02 7.07
CA ILE A 208 -28.92 0.08 6.15
C ILE A 208 -28.79 -1.28 6.85
N GLU A 209 -29.20 -2.35 6.19
CA GLU A 209 -29.06 -3.74 6.68
C GLU A 209 -27.97 -4.50 5.94
N SER A 210 -27.83 -4.25 4.64
CA SER A 210 -26.75 -4.79 3.82
C SER A 210 -26.51 -3.96 2.56
N ALA A 211 -25.37 -4.19 1.91
CA ALA A 211 -25.11 -3.75 0.55
C ALA A 211 -24.56 -4.91 -0.27
N LYS A 212 -24.97 -5.00 -1.54
CA LYS A 212 -24.49 -6.02 -2.48
C LYS A 212 -23.76 -5.36 -3.63
N LEU A 213 -22.64 -5.96 -4.02
CA LEU A 213 -21.86 -5.54 -5.16
C LEU A 213 -22.11 -6.49 -6.33
N GLN A 214 -22.48 -5.97 -7.49
CA GLN A 214 -22.74 -6.74 -8.70
C GLN A 214 -21.90 -6.21 -9.85
N VAL A 215 -20.97 -7.03 -10.35
CA VAL A 215 -20.08 -6.66 -11.46
C VAL A 215 -20.86 -6.60 -12.78
N LEU A 216 -20.62 -5.57 -13.60
CA LEU A 216 -21.39 -5.30 -14.81
C LEU A 216 -20.78 -5.88 -16.09
N GLU A 217 -19.49 -6.21 -16.06
CA GLU A 217 -18.77 -6.65 -17.25
C GLU A 217 -18.67 -8.19 -17.28
N PRO A 218 -19.31 -8.88 -18.24
CA PRO A 218 -19.39 -10.36 -18.33
C PRO A 218 -18.06 -11.09 -18.47
N GLY A 219 -17.00 -10.38 -18.87
CA GLY A 219 -15.64 -10.91 -19.02
C GLY A 219 -14.71 -10.44 -17.91
N SER A 220 -15.23 -9.76 -16.88
CA SER A 220 -14.43 -9.37 -15.72
C SER A 220 -13.95 -10.61 -14.98
N GLN A 221 -12.72 -10.56 -14.47
CA GLN A 221 -12.22 -11.56 -13.54
C GLN A 221 -12.68 -11.29 -12.10
N MET A 222 -13.27 -10.12 -11.85
CA MET A 222 -13.89 -9.82 -10.56
C MET A 222 -15.23 -10.53 -10.46
N ASP A 223 -15.34 -11.37 -9.44
CA ASP A 223 -16.58 -12.01 -9.01
C ASP A 223 -16.85 -11.59 -7.57
N PHE A 224 -17.94 -10.86 -7.37
CA PHE A 224 -18.43 -10.42 -6.07
C PHE A 224 -19.85 -10.92 -5.82
N ASP A 225 -20.33 -11.93 -6.56
CA ASP A 225 -21.73 -12.36 -6.53
C ASP A 225 -22.19 -12.85 -5.15
N ASP A 226 -21.26 -13.44 -4.39
CA ASP A 226 -21.46 -13.90 -3.01
C ASP A 226 -21.16 -12.81 -1.95
N MET A 227 -20.68 -11.63 -2.36
CA MET A 227 -20.27 -10.58 -1.44
C MET A 227 -21.49 -9.84 -0.89
N GLU A 228 -21.65 -9.88 0.44
CA GLU A 228 -22.68 -9.13 1.15
C GLU A 228 -22.03 -8.30 2.25
N LEU A 229 -22.00 -7.00 2.03
CA LEU A 229 -21.48 -6.02 2.97
C LEU A 229 -22.50 -5.74 4.05
N LYS A 230 -22.18 -6.05 5.30
CA LYS A 230 -23.04 -5.71 6.44
C LYS A 230 -22.47 -4.52 7.19
N PRO A 231 -23.28 -3.50 7.51
CA PRO A 231 -22.79 -2.35 8.26
C PRO A 231 -22.33 -2.82 9.63
N VAL A 232 -21.13 -2.40 10.01
CA VAL A 232 -20.56 -2.70 11.32
C VAL A 232 -20.70 -1.46 12.18
N GLN A 233 -21.48 -1.57 13.26
CA GLN A 233 -21.44 -0.57 14.32
C GLN A 233 -20.22 -0.84 15.19
N ARG A 234 -19.05 -0.35 14.77
CA ARG A 234 -17.91 -0.27 15.67
C ARG A 234 -18.03 0.98 16.51
N LYS A 235 -17.81 0.81 17.82
CA LYS A 235 -17.40 1.92 18.66
C LYS A 235 -16.13 2.49 18.04
N LYS A 236 -16.12 3.79 17.70
CA LYS A 236 -14.90 4.46 17.22
C LYS A 236 -13.79 4.17 18.22
N MET A 237 -12.64 3.74 17.71
CA MET A 237 -11.47 3.56 18.55
C MET A 237 -11.16 4.90 19.22
N ASP A 238 -11.08 4.91 20.54
CA ASP A 238 -10.60 6.08 21.29
C ASP A 238 -9.07 6.00 21.46
N THR A 239 -8.47 7.10 21.91
CA THR A 239 -7.02 7.19 22.09
C THR A 239 -6.48 6.17 23.10
N THR A 240 -7.31 5.72 24.05
CA THR A 240 -6.90 4.73 25.06
C THR A 240 -6.84 3.34 24.44
N GLU A 241 -7.85 2.95 23.68
CA GLU A 241 -7.84 1.69 22.93
C GLU A 241 -6.69 1.66 21.91
N LEU A 242 -6.49 2.75 21.17
CA LEU A 242 -5.35 2.88 20.25
C LEU A 242 -4.02 2.68 20.98
N LYS A 243 -3.82 3.37 22.11
CA LYS A 243 -2.60 3.24 22.91
C LYS A 243 -2.37 1.81 23.37
N ASN A 244 -3.40 1.11 23.81
CA ASN A 244 -3.29 -0.29 24.24
C ASN A 244 -2.91 -1.23 23.09
N LYS A 245 -3.47 -1.03 21.90
CA LYS A 245 -3.11 -1.79 20.69
C LYS A 245 -1.66 -1.53 20.27
N ILE A 246 -1.22 -0.27 20.34
CA ILE A 246 0.18 0.10 20.10
C ILE A 246 1.10 -0.59 21.10
N LEU A 247 0.79 -0.55 22.41
CA LEU A 247 1.60 -1.21 23.43
C LEU A 247 1.71 -2.71 23.19
N ALA A 248 0.58 -3.38 22.89
CA ALA A 248 0.59 -4.81 22.58
C ALA A 248 1.43 -5.17 21.34
N GLU A 249 1.51 -4.27 20.36
CA GLU A 249 2.38 -4.44 19.19
C GLU A 249 3.85 -4.31 19.57
N LEU A 250 4.20 -3.32 20.40
CA LEU A 250 5.57 -3.08 20.87
C LEU A 250 6.06 -4.15 21.86
N ASP A 251 5.17 -4.73 22.67
CA ASP A 251 5.47 -5.79 23.65
C ASP A 251 6.00 -7.08 23.00
N LYS A 252 5.90 -7.22 21.67
CA LYS A 252 6.57 -8.28 20.90
C LYS A 252 8.10 -8.18 20.94
N HIS A 253 8.63 -7.01 21.31
CA HIS A 253 10.04 -6.67 21.41
C HIS A 253 10.40 -6.23 22.84
N PRO A 254 10.36 -7.13 23.82
CA PRO A 254 10.51 -6.77 25.24
C PRO A 254 11.87 -6.14 25.60
N GLU A 255 12.90 -6.35 24.78
CA GLU A 255 14.21 -5.69 24.91
C GLU A 255 14.24 -4.28 24.31
N GLY A 256 13.29 -3.97 23.42
CA GLY A 256 13.21 -2.73 22.69
C GLY A 256 12.68 -1.59 23.55
N ASN A 257 13.32 -0.44 23.46
CA ASN A 257 12.79 0.80 24.00
C ASN A 257 12.22 1.63 22.87
N PHE A 258 10.95 2.02 22.99
CA PHE A 258 10.23 2.73 21.94
C PHE A 258 9.76 4.10 22.42
N ALA A 259 9.73 5.06 21.50
CA ALA A 259 9.08 6.34 21.67
C ALA A 259 8.22 6.69 20.45
N ILE A 260 7.03 7.22 20.71
CA ILE A 260 6.05 7.58 19.69
C ILE A 260 5.52 8.97 19.99
N ALA A 261 5.44 9.79 18.95
CA ALA A 261 4.69 11.03 18.96
C ALA A 261 3.76 11.09 17.75
N TYR A 262 2.47 11.20 18.03
CA TYR A 262 1.42 11.37 17.03
C TYR A 262 0.69 12.69 17.26
N LYS A 263 0.35 13.39 16.18
CA LYS A 263 -0.46 14.60 16.22
C LYS A 263 -1.35 14.74 14.99
N ASP A 264 -2.66 14.80 15.21
CA ASP A 264 -3.64 15.23 14.22
C ASP A 264 -3.51 16.75 14.00
N LEU A 265 -3.25 17.18 12.77
CA LEU A 265 -3.07 18.60 12.45
C LEU A 265 -4.39 19.35 12.23
N GLY A 266 -5.52 18.64 12.11
CA GLY A 266 -6.84 19.24 11.95
C GLY A 266 -7.44 19.71 13.27
N ASN A 267 -7.32 18.90 14.33
CA ASN A 267 -7.92 19.17 15.64
C ASN A 267 -6.89 19.31 16.79
N GLY A 268 -5.61 19.02 16.55
CA GLY A 268 -4.54 19.11 17.54
C GLY A 268 -4.46 17.94 18.53
N GLN A 269 -5.25 16.88 18.35
CA GLN A 269 -5.20 15.69 19.20
C GLN A 269 -3.84 14.99 19.11
N THR A 270 -3.32 14.56 20.25
CA THR A 270 -2.01 13.92 20.35
C THR A 270 -2.06 12.57 21.05
N LEU A 271 -1.13 11.69 20.72
CA LEU A 271 -0.83 10.46 21.45
C LEU A 271 0.68 10.37 21.63
N PHE A 272 1.10 10.16 22.88
CA PHE A 272 2.50 10.09 23.26
C PHE A 272 2.83 8.79 23.98
N LEU A 273 4.01 8.26 23.67
CA LEU A 273 4.67 7.19 24.40
C LEU A 273 6.15 7.56 24.51
N ASN A 274 6.66 7.78 25.72
CA ASN A 274 8.07 8.11 25.98
C ASN A 274 8.62 9.22 25.06
N GLU A 275 7.79 10.19 24.69
CA GLU A 275 8.03 11.09 23.58
C GLU A 275 9.24 12.01 23.81
N ARG A 276 9.60 12.24 25.07
CA ARG A 276 10.76 13.03 25.51
C ARG A 276 11.99 12.19 25.82
N ALA A 277 11.92 10.87 25.74
CA ALA A 277 13.08 10.04 25.96
C ALA A 277 14.12 10.29 24.85
N VAL A 278 15.40 10.30 25.24
CA VAL A 278 16.51 10.58 24.32
C VAL A 278 16.92 9.31 23.59
N PHE A 279 17.03 9.45 22.26
CA PHE A 279 17.51 8.43 21.33
C PHE A 279 18.71 8.97 20.55
N HIS A 280 19.56 8.07 20.08
CA HIS A 280 20.52 8.42 19.04
C HIS A 280 19.74 8.83 17.79
N ALA A 281 20.02 9.98 17.19
CA ALA A 281 19.19 10.52 16.11
C ALA A 281 19.23 9.67 14.83
N ALA A 282 20.32 8.92 14.62
CA ALA A 282 20.63 8.28 13.34
C ALA A 282 20.44 9.30 12.20
N SER A 283 19.91 8.89 11.06
CA SER A 283 19.68 9.80 9.92
C SER A 283 18.47 10.73 10.07
N THR A 284 17.69 10.67 11.16
CA THR A 284 16.59 11.65 11.38
C THR A 284 17.13 13.07 11.64
N MET A 285 18.40 13.19 12.05
CA MET A 285 19.10 14.47 12.19
C MET A 285 19.23 15.26 10.87
N LYS A 286 19.07 14.59 9.73
CA LYS A 286 19.16 15.23 8.40
C LYS A 286 18.00 16.20 8.14
N THR A 287 16.86 16.05 8.85
CA THR A 287 15.73 16.99 8.75
C THR A 287 16.09 18.37 9.34
N PRO A 288 16.63 18.49 10.57
CA PRO A 288 17.22 19.74 11.06
C PRO A 288 18.22 20.40 10.09
N VAL A 289 19.11 19.61 9.48
CA VAL A 289 20.12 20.09 8.53
C VAL A 289 19.47 20.65 7.26
N LEU A 290 18.46 19.96 6.71
CA LEU A 290 17.66 20.44 5.59
C LEU A 290 16.99 21.80 5.91
N ILE A 291 16.34 21.89 7.07
CA ILE A 291 15.65 23.10 7.53
C ILE A 291 16.61 24.28 7.63
N GLU A 292 17.78 24.08 8.23
CA GLU A 292 18.79 25.13 8.35
C GLU A 292 19.32 25.57 6.98
N THR A 293 19.52 24.64 6.05
CA THR A 293 19.99 24.97 4.71
C THR A 293 19.03 25.90 3.98
N TYR A 294 17.73 25.60 4.03
CA TYR A 294 16.71 26.48 3.45
C TYR A 294 16.58 27.81 4.21
N LYS A 295 16.81 27.84 5.52
CA LYS A 295 16.83 29.08 6.30
C LYS A 295 17.97 29.99 5.85
N GLN A 296 19.18 29.46 5.69
CA GLN A 296 20.35 30.22 5.23
C GLN A 296 20.18 30.69 3.77
N ALA A 297 19.58 29.86 2.92
CA ALA A 297 19.27 30.24 1.56
C ALA A 297 18.26 31.40 1.50
N ALA A 298 17.19 31.35 2.31
CA ALA A 298 16.22 32.43 2.42
C ALA A 298 16.82 33.73 2.99
N ALA A 299 17.86 33.62 3.82
CA ALA A 299 18.64 34.75 4.31
C ALA A 299 19.65 35.29 3.29
N GLY A 300 19.72 34.74 2.07
CA GLY A 300 20.57 35.22 0.99
C GLY A 300 22.05 34.85 1.11
N LYS A 301 22.41 33.89 1.99
CA LYS A 301 23.82 33.44 2.11
C LYS A 301 24.30 32.66 0.88
N PHE A 302 23.38 31.94 0.25
CA PHE A 302 23.57 31.19 -1.00
C PHE A 302 22.19 30.91 -1.60
N ARG A 303 22.15 30.47 -2.86
CA ARG A 303 20.94 29.91 -3.49
C ARG A 303 21.01 28.39 -3.43
N ILE A 304 19.85 27.74 -3.33
CA ILE A 304 19.78 26.26 -3.36
C ILE A 304 20.27 25.68 -4.69
N THR A 305 20.31 26.49 -5.76
CA THR A 305 20.88 26.12 -7.06
C THR A 305 22.38 26.42 -7.18
N ASP A 306 23.00 27.04 -6.19
CA ASP A 306 24.44 27.32 -6.24
C ASP A 306 25.23 26.01 -6.16
N PRO A 307 26.36 25.92 -6.90
CA PRO A 307 27.17 24.72 -6.90
C PRO A 307 28.04 24.62 -5.65
N ILE A 308 28.14 23.42 -5.07
CA ILE A 308 29.12 23.07 -4.04
C ILE A 308 30.07 21.99 -4.55
N LEU A 309 31.33 22.07 -4.10
CA LEU A 309 32.36 21.08 -4.41
C LEU A 309 32.04 19.78 -3.67
N ILE A 310 31.99 18.67 -4.40
CA ILE A 310 31.88 17.34 -3.81
C ILE A 310 33.27 16.90 -3.36
N LYS A 311 33.48 16.89 -2.05
CA LYS A 311 34.71 16.48 -1.37
C LYS A 311 34.40 15.41 -0.32
N ASN A 312 35.36 14.55 -0.03
CA ASN A 312 35.25 13.52 1.02
C ASN A 312 36.35 13.71 2.07
N GLU A 313 36.39 14.92 2.65
CA GLU A 313 37.36 15.29 3.67
C GLU A 313 36.71 16.27 4.65
N PHE A 314 36.58 15.83 5.90
CA PHE A 314 35.83 16.49 6.98
C PHE A 314 36.68 16.55 8.24
N LYS A 315 36.33 17.44 9.19
CA LYS A 315 37.08 17.63 10.43
C LYS A 315 36.34 17.04 11.62
N SER A 316 37.02 16.21 12.40
CA SER A 316 36.48 15.69 13.65
C SER A 316 36.22 16.82 14.64
N ILE A 317 35.09 16.77 15.34
CA ILE A 317 34.75 17.78 16.37
C ILE A 317 35.61 17.67 17.63
N VAL A 318 36.40 16.59 17.76
CA VAL A 318 37.23 16.32 18.94
C VAL A 318 38.49 17.18 18.94
N ASP A 319 39.22 17.24 17.83
CA ASP A 319 40.49 17.94 17.72
C ASP A 319 40.80 18.49 16.32
N GLY A 320 39.83 18.44 15.41
CA GLY A 320 39.98 18.95 14.04
C GLY A 320 40.76 18.03 13.11
N SER A 321 41.13 16.82 13.53
CA SER A 321 41.76 15.83 12.64
C SER A 321 40.84 15.50 11.46
N LEU A 322 41.44 15.27 10.29
CA LEU A 322 40.69 14.95 9.09
C LEU A 322 40.17 13.51 9.12
N TYR A 323 38.97 13.30 8.59
CA TYR A 323 38.39 11.99 8.32
C TYR A 323 37.63 12.01 6.98
N SER A 324 37.42 10.82 6.42
CA SER A 324 36.73 10.60 5.15
C SER A 324 35.77 9.42 5.29
N LEU A 325 34.73 9.39 4.48
CA LEU A 325 33.72 8.34 4.49
C LEU A 325 34.06 7.23 3.50
N SER A 326 33.60 6.03 3.81
CA SER A 326 33.68 4.85 2.97
C SER A 326 32.43 4.76 2.11
N ALA A 327 32.57 4.53 0.80
CA ALA A 327 31.40 4.41 -0.07
C ALA A 327 30.59 3.15 0.30
N GLU A 328 31.29 2.09 0.73
CA GLU A 328 30.75 0.80 1.13
C GLU A 328 29.79 0.90 2.33
N ASP A 329 30.00 1.87 3.21
CA ASP A 329 29.21 2.09 4.43
C ASP A 329 28.06 3.09 4.24
N ASP A 330 27.94 3.68 3.03
CA ASP A 330 26.88 4.61 2.67
C ASP A 330 25.75 3.89 1.91
N THR A 331 24.52 4.38 2.08
CA THR A 331 23.36 3.85 1.34
C THR A 331 23.22 4.47 -0.05
N GLU A 332 24.11 5.40 -0.41
CA GLU A 332 24.11 6.14 -1.67
C GLU A 332 25.53 6.23 -2.26
N TYR A 333 25.76 5.51 -3.35
CA TYR A 333 27.08 5.37 -3.96
C TYR A 333 27.38 6.44 -5.03
N ASP A 334 26.38 6.91 -5.79
CA ASP A 334 26.62 7.73 -6.99
C ASP A 334 27.34 9.06 -6.67
N LEU A 335 27.15 9.63 -5.47
CA LEU A 335 27.79 10.90 -5.10
C LEU A 335 29.32 10.76 -4.96
N TYR A 336 29.83 9.58 -4.59
CA TYR A 336 31.27 9.33 -4.51
C TYR A 336 31.93 9.33 -5.90
N GLU A 337 31.20 8.94 -6.94
CA GLU A 337 31.68 9.04 -8.33
C GLU A 337 31.78 10.50 -8.82
N LYS A 338 31.23 11.46 -8.06
CA LYS A 338 31.23 12.88 -8.37
C LYS A 338 32.30 13.66 -7.60
N LEU A 339 33.23 13.00 -6.92
CA LEU A 339 34.31 13.69 -6.20
C LEU A 339 35.11 14.63 -7.13
N ASN A 340 35.49 15.78 -6.59
CA ASN A 340 36.15 16.88 -7.30
C ASN A 340 35.30 17.56 -8.39
N SER A 341 34.03 17.20 -8.53
CA SER A 341 33.06 17.92 -9.36
C SER A 341 32.19 18.86 -8.52
N LYS A 342 31.31 19.61 -9.20
CA LYS A 342 30.35 20.51 -8.56
C LYS A 342 28.93 20.06 -8.87
N LEU A 343 28.10 19.94 -7.84
CA LEU A 343 26.65 19.74 -7.95
C LEU A 343 25.93 20.86 -7.23
N SER A 344 24.66 21.09 -7.58
CA SER A 344 23.85 22.08 -6.85
C SER A 344 23.59 21.64 -5.41
N ILE A 345 23.44 22.59 -4.49
CA ILE A 345 23.02 22.31 -3.11
C ILE A 345 21.71 21.50 -3.09
N TYR A 346 20.79 21.79 -4.01
CA TYR A 346 19.54 21.03 -4.18
C TYR A 346 19.79 19.54 -4.40
N GLU A 347 20.65 19.18 -5.35
CA GLU A 347 20.94 17.77 -5.66
C GLU A 347 21.57 17.05 -4.47
N VAL A 348 22.45 17.74 -3.73
CA VAL A 348 23.08 17.17 -2.53
C VAL A 348 22.04 17.01 -1.40
N LEU A 349 21.17 18.00 -1.17
CA LEU A 349 20.06 17.89 -0.22
C LEU A 349 19.07 16.77 -0.59
N HIS A 350 18.78 16.61 -1.88
CA HIS A 350 17.89 15.56 -2.36
C HIS A 350 18.46 14.19 -1.98
N ARG A 351 19.72 13.90 -2.32
CA ARG A 351 20.40 12.65 -1.95
C ARG A 351 20.50 12.44 -0.43
N MET A 352 20.76 13.51 0.32
CA MET A 352 20.81 13.49 1.79
C MET A 352 19.50 13.00 2.40
N ILE A 353 18.36 13.38 1.83
CA ILE A 353 17.04 13.05 2.38
C ILE A 353 16.49 11.75 1.80
N THR A 354 16.52 11.59 0.48
CA THR A 354 15.81 10.52 -0.24
C THR A 354 16.52 9.18 -0.22
N ARG A 355 17.85 9.22 -0.25
CA ARG A 355 18.73 8.04 -0.19
C ARG A 355 19.58 8.01 1.06
N SER A 356 19.34 8.96 1.97
CA SER A 356 20.04 9.04 3.25
C SER A 356 21.57 9.07 3.11
N SER A 357 22.12 9.69 2.06
CA SER A 357 23.56 9.77 1.82
C SER A 357 24.31 10.38 3.02
N ASN A 358 25.34 9.70 3.52
CA ASN A 358 26.20 10.20 4.60
C ASN A 358 27.17 11.26 4.07
N LEU A 359 27.76 11.05 2.88
CA LEU A 359 28.61 12.04 2.23
C LEU A 359 27.89 13.37 2.01
N ALA A 360 26.66 13.32 1.47
CA ALA A 360 25.83 14.51 1.30
C ALA A 360 25.55 15.22 2.63
N THR A 361 25.33 14.45 3.69
CA THR A 361 25.05 15.01 5.02
C THR A 361 26.23 15.82 5.53
N ASN A 362 27.45 15.28 5.43
CA ASN A 362 28.64 15.95 5.92
C ASN A 362 28.98 17.19 5.09
N LEU A 363 28.79 17.14 3.76
CA LEU A 363 28.93 18.31 2.88
C LEU A 363 28.00 19.46 3.31
N ILE A 364 26.75 19.15 3.62
CA ILE A 364 25.78 20.18 4.02
C ILE A 364 26.04 20.67 5.45
N ILE A 365 26.44 19.80 6.39
CA ILE A 365 26.85 20.22 7.73
C ILE A 365 28.05 21.16 7.67
N ASP A 366 29.08 20.86 6.87
CA ASP A 366 30.24 21.74 6.64
C ASP A 366 29.83 23.10 6.06
N LEU A 367 28.80 23.12 5.21
CA LEU A 367 28.27 24.35 4.60
C LEU A 367 27.52 25.23 5.62
N VAL A 368 26.64 24.64 6.44
CA VAL A 368 25.66 25.41 7.23
C VAL A 368 26.00 25.51 8.72
N GLY A 369 26.78 24.57 9.25
CA GLY A 369 27.14 24.48 10.66
C GLY A 369 26.08 23.77 11.52
N ALA A 370 26.52 22.78 12.31
CA ALA A 370 25.66 22.03 13.23
C ALA A 370 25.08 22.90 14.36
N ASP A 371 25.85 23.89 14.85
CA ASP A 371 25.40 24.86 15.85
C ASP A 371 24.22 25.71 15.35
N LYS A 372 24.25 26.10 14.06
CA LYS A 372 23.16 26.85 13.43
C LYS A 372 21.92 26.00 13.25
N ALA A 373 22.07 24.74 12.85
CA ALA A 373 20.96 23.80 12.80
C ALA A 373 20.30 23.65 14.18
N ASN A 374 21.08 23.46 15.25
CA ASN A 374 20.56 23.40 16.61
C ASN A 374 19.84 24.70 17.02
N ALA A 375 20.45 25.86 16.77
CA ALA A 375 19.82 27.14 17.08
C ALA A 375 18.46 27.30 16.38
N THR A 376 18.34 26.86 15.14
CA THR A 376 17.07 26.86 14.41
C THR A 376 16.06 25.91 15.03
N MET A 377 16.47 24.71 15.48
CA MET A 377 15.56 23.81 16.19
C MET A 377 15.04 24.43 17.48
N ARG A 378 15.89 25.13 18.25
CA ARG A 378 15.48 25.87 19.46
C ARG A 378 14.45 26.95 19.17
N LEU A 379 14.62 27.70 18.07
CA LEU A 379 13.64 28.71 17.64
C LEU A 379 12.29 28.12 17.25
N LEU A 380 12.28 26.90 16.70
CA LEU A 380 11.06 26.16 16.36
C LEU A 380 10.40 25.48 17.57
N GLY A 381 11.05 25.48 18.74
CA GLY A 381 10.55 24.88 19.97
C GLY A 381 11.03 23.44 20.23
N ALA A 382 11.88 22.88 19.35
CA ALA A 382 12.53 21.59 19.54
C ALA A 382 13.81 21.79 20.39
N LYS A 383 13.74 21.45 21.69
CA LYS A 383 14.73 21.83 22.71
C LYS A 383 15.80 20.79 22.99
N ASP A 384 15.56 19.54 22.64
CA ASP A 384 16.33 18.38 23.07
C ASP A 384 17.04 17.69 21.88
N ILE A 385 16.56 17.87 20.65
CA ILE A 385 17.22 17.39 19.44
C ILE A 385 18.57 18.10 19.25
N GLN A 386 19.59 17.34 18.84
CA GLN A 386 20.96 17.82 18.73
C GLN A 386 21.70 17.20 17.54
N VAL A 387 22.14 18.06 16.64
CA VAL A 387 23.15 17.76 15.63
C VAL A 387 24.50 18.21 16.21
N LEU A 388 25.36 17.26 16.55
CA LEU A 388 26.69 17.51 17.13
C LEU A 388 27.80 17.36 16.10
N ARG A 389 27.74 16.31 15.29
CA ARG A 389 28.82 15.88 14.41
C ARG A 389 28.31 15.42 13.05
N GLY A 390 29.23 15.42 12.08
CA GLY A 390 29.04 14.68 10.85
C GLY A 390 28.88 13.17 11.11
N VAL A 391 28.32 12.49 10.12
CA VAL A 391 28.25 11.03 10.09
C VAL A 391 29.68 10.48 9.96
N GLU A 392 29.95 9.34 10.62
CA GLU A 392 31.25 8.65 10.61
C GLU A 392 32.45 9.46 11.16
N ASP A 393 32.20 10.49 11.98
CA ASP A 393 33.24 11.01 12.91
C ASP A 393 33.40 10.02 14.08
N ASP A 394 34.08 8.89 13.81
CA ASP A 394 34.21 7.76 14.75
C ASP A 394 34.92 8.16 16.03
N LYS A 395 35.90 9.06 15.94
CA LYS A 395 36.61 9.59 17.10
C LYS A 395 35.67 10.33 18.06
N ALA A 396 34.71 11.08 17.54
CA ALA A 396 33.66 11.70 18.33
C ALA A 396 32.66 10.67 18.86
N PHE A 397 32.28 9.69 18.03
CA PHE A 397 31.38 8.59 18.40
C PHE A 397 31.92 7.78 19.58
N GLU A 398 33.18 7.36 19.56
CA GLU A 398 33.86 6.61 20.62
C GLU A 398 33.93 7.38 21.95
N LYS A 399 33.95 8.72 21.88
CA LYS A 399 33.87 9.61 23.06
C LYS A 399 32.43 9.87 23.54
N GLY A 400 31.44 9.24 22.93
CA GLY A 400 30.03 9.39 23.26
C GLY A 400 29.39 10.69 22.75
N LEU A 401 30.08 11.44 21.89
CA LEU A 401 29.56 12.69 21.30
C LEU A 401 28.60 12.36 20.16
N ASN A 402 27.34 12.11 20.51
CA ASN A 402 26.35 11.58 19.58
C ASN A 402 25.29 12.60 19.18
N ASN A 403 24.82 12.49 17.93
CA ASN A 403 23.61 13.18 17.50
C ASN A 403 22.42 12.56 18.23
N THR A 404 21.56 13.38 18.84
CA THR A 404 20.43 12.92 19.66
C THR A 404 19.12 13.50 19.20
N THR A 405 18.02 12.80 19.49
CA THR A 405 16.67 13.24 19.17
C THR A 405 15.66 12.76 20.22
N THR A 406 14.47 13.33 20.18
CA THR A 406 13.28 12.87 20.89
C THR A 406 12.11 12.78 19.90
N ALA A 407 11.12 11.93 20.18
CA ALA A 407 9.96 11.84 19.30
C ALA A 407 9.16 13.16 19.29
N TYR A 408 9.12 13.85 20.44
CA TYR A 408 8.47 15.14 20.60
C TYR A 408 9.09 16.22 19.71
N ASP A 409 10.42 16.34 19.70
CA ASP A 409 11.10 17.37 18.92
C ASP A 409 10.97 17.14 17.42
N LEU A 410 11.09 15.88 16.98
CA LEU A 410 10.81 15.52 15.59
C LEU A 410 9.35 15.84 15.21
N MET A 411 8.40 15.61 16.11
CA MET A 411 6.99 15.96 15.86
C MET A 411 6.82 17.48 15.70
N ILE A 412 7.46 18.29 16.56
CA ILE A 412 7.41 19.77 16.48
C ILE A 412 7.91 20.26 15.12
N ILE A 413 9.07 19.76 14.66
CA ILE A 413 9.64 20.24 13.39
C ILE A 413 8.83 19.74 12.18
N MET A 414 8.27 18.53 12.23
CA MET A 414 7.40 17.99 11.19
C MET A 414 6.06 18.74 11.13
N GLU A 415 5.49 19.11 12.28
CA GLU A 415 4.31 19.98 12.34
C GLU A 415 4.61 21.36 11.73
N ALA A 416 5.75 21.95 12.07
CA ALA A 416 6.15 23.25 11.53
C ALA A 416 6.30 23.20 10.01
N LEU A 417 6.90 22.13 9.46
CA LEU A 417 6.96 21.89 8.01
C LEU A 417 5.54 21.77 7.41
N ALA A 418 4.72 20.87 7.97
CA ALA A 418 3.37 20.59 7.47
C ALA A 418 2.42 21.81 7.50
N THR A 419 2.67 22.76 8.40
CA THR A 419 1.88 23.99 8.57
C THR A 419 2.51 25.21 7.89
N GLY A 420 3.60 25.04 7.15
CA GLY A 420 4.24 26.12 6.38
C GLY A 420 4.99 27.14 7.23
N LYS A 421 5.28 26.81 8.50
CA LYS A 421 5.90 27.71 9.48
C LYS A 421 7.43 27.65 9.50
N VAL A 422 8.02 26.69 8.77
CA VAL A 422 9.48 26.61 8.65
C VAL A 422 9.97 27.53 7.53
N VAL A 423 10.73 28.57 7.90
CA VAL A 423 11.35 29.56 7.01
C VAL A 423 10.33 30.40 6.24
N SER A 424 9.56 29.79 5.34
CA SER A 424 8.41 30.34 4.64
C SER A 424 7.52 29.20 4.12
N GLU A 425 6.29 29.50 3.72
CA GLU A 425 5.39 28.50 3.13
C GLU A 425 6.00 27.85 1.87
N SER A 426 6.66 28.64 1.02
CA SER A 426 7.31 28.13 -0.20
C SER A 426 8.49 27.20 0.14
N ALA A 427 9.35 27.59 1.09
CA ALA A 427 10.47 26.75 1.51
C ALA A 427 9.97 25.43 2.15
N SER A 428 8.92 25.51 2.98
CA SER A 428 8.27 24.33 3.55
C SER A 428 7.76 23.38 2.47
N LYS A 429 7.11 23.90 1.42
CA LYS A 429 6.63 23.09 0.29
C LYS A 429 7.77 22.39 -0.45
N GLU A 430 8.89 23.07 -0.71
CA GLU A 430 10.05 22.43 -1.36
C GLU A 430 10.67 21.34 -0.47
N MET A 431 10.84 21.59 0.82
CA MET A 431 11.34 20.58 1.76
C MET A 431 10.41 19.36 1.86
N ILE A 432 9.09 19.57 1.87
CA ILE A 432 8.10 18.49 1.85
C ILE A 432 8.20 17.68 0.56
N ARG A 433 8.42 18.31 -0.61
CA ARG A 433 8.63 17.58 -1.87
C ARG A 433 9.85 16.66 -1.80
N ILE A 434 10.97 17.15 -1.26
CA ILE A 434 12.15 16.32 -1.07
C ILE A 434 11.87 15.14 -0.11
N LEU A 435 11.12 15.38 0.98
CA LEU A 435 10.73 14.32 1.92
C LEU A 435 9.73 13.31 1.32
N MET A 436 8.90 13.72 0.36
CA MET A 436 8.00 12.83 -0.40
C MET A 436 8.74 11.89 -1.34
N ASP A 437 9.91 12.30 -1.83
CA ASP A 437 10.76 11.51 -2.72
C ASP A 437 11.61 10.46 -1.98
N GLN A 438 11.34 10.23 -0.69
CA GLN A 438 12.00 9.21 0.13
C GLN A 438 11.99 7.84 -0.58
N GLN A 439 13.11 7.11 -0.55
CA GLN A 439 13.22 5.79 -1.20
C GLN A 439 13.07 4.62 -0.21
N PHE A 440 13.18 4.91 1.09
CA PHE A 440 13.04 3.93 2.17
C PHE A 440 11.59 3.91 2.70
N HIS A 441 10.86 2.83 2.41
CA HIS A 441 9.42 2.70 2.65
C HIS A 441 9.06 1.59 3.65
N GLU A 442 10.01 1.12 4.45
CA GLU A 442 9.89 -0.07 5.29
C GLU A 442 9.13 0.11 6.63
N LYS A 443 8.86 1.37 7.04
CA LYS A 443 8.19 1.70 8.31
C LYS A 443 6.85 2.41 8.10
N ILE A 444 6.79 3.75 8.18
CA ILE A 444 5.51 4.49 8.23
C ILE A 444 4.65 4.16 7.01
N SER A 445 5.23 4.16 5.81
CA SER A 445 4.49 3.94 4.55
C SER A 445 4.20 2.47 4.25
N LYS A 446 4.88 1.51 4.87
CA LYS A 446 4.92 0.10 4.41
C LYS A 446 3.55 -0.58 4.32
N LYS A 447 2.66 -0.26 5.25
CA LYS A 447 1.34 -0.88 5.41
C LYS A 447 0.17 0.09 5.18
N LEU A 448 0.48 1.27 4.65
CA LEU A 448 -0.53 2.26 4.29
C LEU A 448 -0.99 2.03 2.84
N PRO A 449 -2.24 2.37 2.51
CA PRO A 449 -2.71 2.32 1.14
C PRO A 449 -1.86 3.19 0.19
N PRO A 450 -1.66 2.81 -1.08
CA PRO A 450 -0.78 3.53 -2.02
C PRO A 450 -1.14 5.01 -2.26
N GLU A 451 -2.41 5.38 -2.09
CA GLU A 451 -2.89 6.75 -2.23
C GLU A 451 -2.52 7.66 -1.06
N VAL A 452 -2.14 7.08 0.09
CA VAL A 452 -1.68 7.82 1.26
C VAL A 452 -0.26 8.29 1.00
N LYS A 453 -0.07 9.60 0.93
CA LYS A 453 1.24 10.18 0.67
C LYS A 453 1.98 10.38 1.98
N VAL A 454 3.25 10.01 2.02
CA VAL A 454 4.10 10.11 3.21
C VAL A 454 5.34 10.92 2.87
N ALA A 455 5.50 12.07 3.52
CA ALA A 455 6.73 12.84 3.50
C ALA A 455 7.53 12.48 4.76
N SER A 456 8.61 11.70 4.65
CA SER A 456 9.32 11.20 5.84
C SER A 456 10.83 11.18 5.72
N LYS A 457 11.47 11.08 6.89
CA LYS A 457 12.89 10.77 7.03
C LYS A 457 13.09 9.59 7.96
N THR A 458 13.61 8.51 7.39
CA THR A 458 14.06 7.32 8.12
C THR A 458 15.44 7.54 8.76
N GLY A 459 15.75 6.74 9.79
CA GLY A 459 17.10 6.61 10.28
C GLY A 459 17.32 5.25 10.92
N SER A 460 18.44 4.61 10.60
CA SER A 460 18.81 3.32 11.18
C SER A 460 20.30 3.33 11.52
N ILE A 461 20.65 2.67 12.61
CA ILE A 461 22.01 2.28 12.99
C ILE A 461 21.89 0.99 13.82
N ILE A 462 22.98 0.32 14.16
CA ILE A 462 22.98 -0.89 14.98
C ILE A 462 22.02 -0.73 16.17
N ALA A 463 21.06 -1.66 16.27
CA ALA A 463 20.04 -1.72 17.31
C ALA A 463 19.10 -0.50 17.43
N VAL A 464 19.00 0.35 16.40
CA VAL A 464 18.19 1.58 16.38
C VAL A 464 17.45 1.68 15.04
N SER A 465 16.14 1.87 15.07
CA SER A 465 15.33 2.02 13.87
C SER A 465 14.26 3.11 14.03
N HIS A 466 14.26 4.08 13.14
CA HIS A 466 13.49 5.32 13.24
C HIS A 466 12.78 5.66 11.93
N ASP A 467 11.64 6.32 12.08
CA ASP A 467 10.98 7.07 11.03
C ASP A 467 10.23 8.27 11.60
N SER A 468 10.19 9.36 10.86
CA SER A 468 9.47 10.57 11.23
C SER A 468 8.87 11.17 9.98
N GLY A 469 7.56 11.44 9.98
CA GLY A 469 6.91 11.90 8.77
C GLY A 469 5.58 12.61 8.96
N ILE A 470 5.15 13.20 7.86
CA ILE A 470 3.84 13.83 7.68
C ILE A 470 3.05 12.94 6.72
N ILE A 471 1.89 12.49 7.17
CA ILE A 471 1.01 11.61 6.42
C ILE A 471 -0.16 12.43 5.91
N TYR A 472 -0.44 12.31 4.61
CA TYR A 472 -1.52 13.02 3.91
C TYR A 472 -2.57 12.02 3.45
N LEU A 473 -3.78 12.17 3.98
CA LEU A 473 -4.93 11.33 3.64
C LEU A 473 -5.61 11.84 2.35
N PRO A 474 -6.27 10.94 1.58
CA PRO A 474 -6.99 11.31 0.37
C PRO A 474 -8.10 12.35 0.57
N ASP A 475 -8.70 12.41 1.76
CA ASP A 475 -9.75 13.36 2.12
C ASP A 475 -9.21 14.76 2.52
N GLY A 476 -7.90 14.97 2.43
CA GLY A 476 -7.24 16.24 2.74
C GLY A 476 -6.80 16.39 4.20
N ARG A 477 -7.19 15.48 5.10
CA ARG A 477 -6.64 15.44 6.46
C ARG A 477 -5.16 15.07 6.43
N LYS A 478 -4.43 15.50 7.44
CA LYS A 478 -3.00 15.21 7.60
C LYS A 478 -2.63 15.10 9.07
N TYR A 479 -1.65 14.26 9.37
CA TYR A 479 -1.13 14.08 10.71
C TYR A 479 0.37 13.88 10.69
N VAL A 480 1.01 14.14 11.83
CA VAL A 480 2.42 13.86 12.06
C VAL A 480 2.54 12.57 12.85
N LEU A 481 3.51 11.73 12.46
CA LEU A 481 3.87 10.53 13.19
C LEU A 481 5.38 10.40 13.29
N VAL A 482 5.87 10.14 14.49
CA VAL A 482 7.27 9.82 14.78
C VAL A 482 7.33 8.50 15.52
N LEU A 483 8.19 7.61 15.04
CA LEU A 483 8.41 6.26 15.56
C LEU A 483 9.91 6.08 15.81
N LEU A 484 10.31 5.91 17.07
CA LEU A 484 11.70 5.68 17.46
C LEU A 484 11.83 4.34 18.21
N SER A 485 12.86 3.56 17.90
CA SER A 485 13.25 2.37 18.65
C SER A 485 14.75 2.32 18.94
N LYS A 486 15.15 1.74 20.07
CA LYS A 486 16.54 1.41 20.41
C LYS A 486 16.63 0.12 21.23
N GLY A 487 17.78 -0.53 21.21
CA GLY A 487 18.02 -1.78 21.94
C GLY A 487 17.37 -2.99 21.27
N VAL A 488 17.04 -2.88 19.98
CA VAL A 488 16.39 -3.95 19.21
C VAL A 488 17.40 -4.83 18.49
N ARG A 489 17.04 -6.09 18.20
CA ARG A 489 17.95 -7.06 17.57
C ARG A 489 17.72 -7.24 16.08
N ASP A 490 16.50 -7.62 15.71
CA ASP A 490 16.10 -7.86 14.33
C ASP A 490 15.47 -6.59 13.75
N LEU A 491 16.19 -5.91 12.85
CA LEU A 491 15.70 -4.67 12.26
C LEU A 491 14.48 -4.88 11.36
N ASP A 492 14.34 -6.01 10.67
CA ASP A 492 13.22 -6.25 9.77
C ASP A 492 11.94 -6.50 10.57
N ASP A 493 12.02 -7.28 11.64
CA ASP A 493 10.86 -7.52 12.52
C ASP A 493 10.43 -6.23 13.25
N VAL A 494 11.39 -5.42 13.69
CA VAL A 494 11.11 -4.11 14.30
C VAL A 494 10.50 -3.16 13.27
N ASN A 495 11.02 -3.10 12.05
CA ASN A 495 10.44 -2.28 10.98
C ASN A 495 8.99 -2.68 10.71
N ASN A 496 8.71 -3.98 10.67
CA ASN A 496 7.37 -4.52 10.50
C ASN A 496 6.43 -4.15 11.67
N THR A 497 6.95 -4.10 12.89
CA THR A 497 6.26 -3.66 14.11
C THR A 497 5.95 -2.16 14.05
N LEU A 498 6.92 -1.32 13.67
CA LEU A 498 6.72 0.11 13.47
C LEU A 498 5.70 0.39 12.34
N ALA A 499 5.72 -0.42 11.27
CA ALA A 499 4.71 -0.36 10.22
C ALA A 499 3.31 -0.74 10.71
N ASN A 500 3.18 -1.73 11.61
CA ASN A 500 1.91 -2.06 12.25
C ASN A 500 1.39 -0.90 13.11
N VAL A 501 2.26 -0.26 13.89
CA VAL A 501 1.90 0.94 14.67
C VAL A 501 1.42 2.06 13.76
N SER A 502 2.12 2.33 12.65
CA SER A 502 1.68 3.31 11.65
C SER A 502 0.28 2.97 11.10
N ARG A 503 0.04 1.70 10.79
CA ARG A 503 -1.26 1.22 10.32
C ARG A 503 -2.37 1.41 11.37
N LEU A 504 -2.12 1.10 12.64
CA LEU A 504 -3.10 1.31 13.72
C LEU A 504 -3.51 2.79 13.83
N ILE A 505 -2.55 3.70 13.68
CA ILE A 505 -2.81 5.15 13.71
C ILE A 505 -3.58 5.61 12.48
N TYR A 506 -3.26 5.07 11.30
CA TYR A 506 -4.04 5.31 10.09
C TYR A 506 -5.49 4.82 10.24
N ASP A 507 -5.70 3.59 10.74
CA ASP A 507 -7.01 3.02 10.97
C ASP A 507 -7.82 3.83 11.98
N TYR A 508 -7.17 4.34 13.03
CA TYR A 508 -7.76 5.28 13.96
C TYR A 508 -8.20 6.57 13.26
N MET A 509 -7.34 7.14 12.40
CA MET A 509 -7.61 8.38 11.67
C MET A 509 -8.79 8.26 10.71
N ILE A 510 -8.90 7.16 9.97
CA ILE A 510 -10.00 6.97 9.00
C ILE A 510 -11.35 6.71 9.69
N GLN A 511 -11.36 6.32 10.96
CA GLN A 511 -12.59 6.16 11.76
C GLN A 511 -13.12 7.47 12.35
N GLN A 512 -12.28 8.50 12.48
CA GLN A 512 -12.69 9.82 12.99
C GLN A 512 -13.49 10.56 11.94
#